data_AF-A0A1H7I1D8-F1
#
_entry.id   AF-A0A1H7I1D8-F1
#
_cell.length_a   1.000
_cell.length_b   1.000
_cell.length_c   1.000
_cell.angle_alpha   90.00
_cell.angle_beta   90.00
_cell.angle_gamma   90.00
#
_symmetry.space_group_name_H-M   'P 1'
#
loop_
_entity.id
_entity.type
_entity.pdbx_description
1 polymer ?
#
loop_
_entity_poly.entity_id
_entity_poly.type
_entity_poly.pdbx_seq_one_letter_code
_entity_poly.pdbx_strand_id
1 'polypeptide(L)' 'MSSILNVIEKLKLSVLNIENVPESFSSDVYKLTLVRGEDVYVKILFNKDKLFREFQMLEVLKDVRECTGWLL' A
#
# COMPACT_ATOMS: atom_id res chain seq x y z
N MET A 1 -7.39 12.98 -11.29
CA MET A 1 -6.25 12.03 -11.19
C MET A 1 -6.57 11.03 -10.10
N SER A 2 -6.45 9.73 -10.35
CA SER A 2 -6.76 8.70 -9.35
C SER A 2 -5.71 8.68 -8.23
N SER A 3 -6.13 8.44 -6.99
CA SER A 3 -5.26 8.46 -5.80
C SER A 3 -4.04 7.55 -5.94
N ILE A 4 -4.19 6.40 -6.60
CA ILE A 4 -3.10 5.46 -6.86
C ILE A 4 -2.03 6.00 -7.81
N LEU A 5 -2.39 6.74 -8.86
CA LEU A 5 -1.41 7.32 -9.78
C LEU A 5 -0.52 8.34 -9.08
N ASN A 6 -1.11 9.15 -8.17
CA ASN A 6 -0.35 10.10 -7.36
C ASN A 6 0.63 9.39 -6.42
N VAL A 7 0.26 8.23 -5.86
CA VAL A 7 1.14 7.44 -5.00
C VAL A 7 2.30 6.87 -5.81
N ILE A 8 2.02 6.27 -6.98
CA ILE A 8 3.03 5.71 -7.89
C ILE A 8 4.05 6.80 -8.29
N GLU A 9 3.57 8.00 -8.64
CA GLU A 9 4.42 9.13 -9.00
C GLU A 9 5.30 9.57 -7.83
N LYS A 10 4.70 9.81 -6.64
CA LYS A 10 5.43 10.29 -5.46
C LYS A 10 6.48 9.31 -4.96
N LEU A 11 6.19 8.01 -5.03
CA LEU A 11 7.09 6.95 -4.62
C LEU A 11 8.03 6.50 -5.75
N LYS A 12 7.88 7.06 -6.97
CA LYS A 12 8.68 6.73 -8.16
C LYS A 12 8.67 5.23 -8.48
N LEU A 13 7.51 4.58 -8.31
CA LEU A 13 7.36 3.15 -8.56
C LEU A 13 7.34 2.88 -10.06
N SER A 14 8.10 1.89 -10.51
CA SER A 14 8.08 1.40 -11.89
C SER A 14 7.07 0.25 -11.98
N VAL A 15 5.86 0.55 -12.43
CA VAL A 15 4.69 -0.35 -12.39
C VAL A 15 4.35 -0.87 -13.80
N LEU A 16 4.10 -2.17 -13.92
CA LEU A 16 3.61 -2.83 -15.13
C LEU A 16 2.09 -2.99 -15.14
N ASN A 17 1.50 -3.35 -13.99
CA ASN A 17 0.06 -3.60 -13.88
C ASN A 17 -0.51 -3.01 -12.58
N ILE A 18 -1.78 -2.61 -12.63
CA ILE A 18 -2.55 -2.11 -11.50
C ILE A 18 -3.88 -2.86 -11.46
N GLU A 19 -4.12 -3.60 -10.39
CA GLU A 19 -5.36 -4.34 -10.16
C GLU A 19 -6.08 -3.79 -8.93
N ASN A 20 -7.40 -3.65 -9.01
CA ASN A 20 -8.23 -3.29 -7.88
C ASN A 20 -8.53 -4.55 -7.05
N VAL A 21 -8.38 -4.46 -5.73
CA VAL A 21 -8.75 -5.52 -4.80
C VAL A 21 -10.15 -5.22 -4.25
N PRO A 22 -11.21 -5.97 -4.64
CA PRO A 22 -12.62 -5.55 -4.48
C PRO A 22 -13.16 -5.50 -3.03
N GLU A 23 -12.39 -5.91 -2.03
CA GLU A 23 -12.85 -5.97 -0.63
C GLU A 23 -12.04 -5.04 0.27
N SER A 24 -12.44 -3.77 0.32
CA SER A 24 -11.87 -2.82 1.27
C SER A 24 -12.91 -1.83 1.78
N PHE A 25 -13.53 -2.16 2.92
CA PHE A 25 -14.59 -1.35 3.54
C PHE A 25 -14.15 0.05 4.00
N SER A 26 -12.84 0.33 4.09
CA SER A 26 -12.33 1.57 4.72
C SER A 26 -11.02 2.09 4.12
N SER A 27 -10.66 1.58 2.94
CA SER A 27 -9.49 1.96 2.17
C SER A 27 -9.76 1.63 0.71
N ASP A 28 -8.99 2.20 -0.20
CA ASP A 28 -8.77 1.58 -1.51
C ASP A 28 -7.55 0.67 -1.40
N VAL A 29 -7.63 -0.54 -1.94
CA VAL A 29 -6.49 -1.46 -2.01
C VAL A 29 -6.21 -1.79 -3.46
N TYR A 30 -4.94 -1.65 -3.84
CA TYR A 30 -4.46 -1.94 -5.18
C TYR A 30 -3.35 -2.97 -5.08
N LYS A 31 -3.36 -3.94 -5.99
CA LYS A 31 -2.21 -4.79 -6.26
C LYS A 31 -1.45 -4.19 -7.44
N LEU A 32 -0.17 -3.90 -7.23
CA LEU A 32 0.75 -3.42 -8.24
C LEU A 32 1.72 -4.54 -8.60
N THR A 33 1.90 -4.80 -9.88
CA THR A 33 3.02 -5.62 -10.36
C THR A 33 4.11 -4.68 -10.84
N LEU A 34 5.28 -4.71 -10.22
CA LEU A 34 6.42 -3.88 -10.58
C LEU A 34 7.15 -4.44 -11.81
N VAL A 35 7.97 -3.61 -12.47
CA VAL A 35 8.79 -4.01 -13.63
C VAL A 35 9.72 -5.20 -13.37
N ARG A 36 10.06 -5.46 -12.11
CA ARG A 36 10.90 -6.60 -11.70
C ARG A 36 10.10 -7.88 -11.47
N GLY A 37 8.78 -7.86 -11.70
CA GLY A 37 7.86 -8.98 -11.46
C GLY A 37 7.43 -9.13 -10.00
N GLU A 38 7.82 -8.19 -9.12
CA GLU A 38 7.43 -8.17 -7.71
C GLU A 38 5.98 -7.67 -7.58
N ASP A 39 5.18 -8.37 -6.80
CA ASP A 39 3.83 -7.94 -6.43
C ASP A 39 3.87 -7.13 -5.13
N VAL A 40 3.25 -5.96 -5.15
CA VAL A 40 3.23 -4.97 -4.07
C VAL A 40 1.78 -4.53 -3.82
N TYR A 41 1.41 -4.34 -2.55
CA TYR A 41 0.04 -4.01 -2.16
C TYR A 41 -0.05 -2.60 -1.58
N VAL A 42 -0.63 -1.69 -2.36
CA VAL A 42 -0.84 -0.31 -1.95
C VAL A 42 -2.19 -0.18 -1.26
N LYS A 43 -2.18 0.24 -0.01
CA LYS A 43 -3.38 0.54 0.77
C LYS A 43 -3.51 2.04 1.01
N ILE A 44 -4.56 2.64 0.45
CA ILE A 44 -4.87 4.07 0.60
C ILE A 44 -6.04 4.21 1.57
N LEU A 45 -5.74 4.65 2.80
CA LEU A 45 -6.74 4.85 3.85
C LEU A 45 -7.48 6.18 3.67
N PHE A 46 -8.81 6.18 3.85
CA PHE A 46 -9.64 7.38 3.70
C PHE A 46 -9.58 8.35 4.89
N ASN A 47 -9.03 7.91 6.04
CA ASN A 47 -9.00 8.68 7.27
C ASN A 47 -7.56 8.82 7.81
N LYS A 48 -7.14 10.06 8.09
CA LYS A 48 -5.80 10.39 8.63
C LYS A 48 -5.52 9.74 9.99
N ASP A 49 -6.47 9.74 10.91
CA ASP A 49 -6.28 9.13 12.24
C ASP A 49 -6.10 7.61 12.14
N LYS A 50 -6.71 6.99 11.13
CA LYS A 50 -6.51 5.56 10.84
C LYS A 50 -5.12 5.32 10.27
N LEU A 51 -4.64 6.19 9.38
CA LEU A 51 -3.27 6.14 8.83
C LEU A 51 -2.22 6.20 9.95
N PHE A 52 -2.34 7.15 10.88
CA PHE A 52 -1.38 7.27 11.99
C PHE A 52 -1.40 6.05 12.90
N ARG A 53 -2.58 5.52 13.23
CA ARG A 53 -2.71 4.34 14.09
C ARG A 53 -2.17 3.07 13.42
N GLU A 54 -2.47 2.85 12.14
CA GLU A 54 -1.92 1.71 11.40
C GLU A 54 -0.41 1.82 11.26
N PHE A 55 0.14 3.01 11.00
CA PHE A 55 1.57 3.24 10.96
C PHE A 55 2.25 2.92 12.30
N GLN A 56 1.71 3.42 13.41
CA GLN A 56 2.25 3.12 14.75
C GLN A 56 2.26 1.62 15.05
N MET A 57 1.19 0.90 14.67
CA MET A 57 1.13 -0.54 14.84
C MET A 57 2.18 -1.26 13.97
N LEU A 58 2.36 -0.82 12.71
CA LEU A 58 3.36 -1.38 11.82
C LEU A 58 4.78 -1.21 12.37
N GLU A 59 5.09 -0.04 12.95
CA GLU A 59 6.39 0.18 13.61
C GLU A 59 6.60 -0.79 14.79
N VAL A 60 5.59 -1.01 15.62
CA VAL A 60 5.66 -2.00 16.72
C VAL A 60 5.83 -3.43 16.20
N LEU A 61 5.12 -3.79 15.13
CA LEU A 61 5.13 -5.15 14.59
C LEU A 61 6.46 -5.52 13.91
N LYS A 62 7.17 -4.53 13.32
CA LYS A 62 8.51 -4.74 12.75
C LYS A 62 9.48 -5.38 13.74
N ASP A 63 9.36 -5.06 15.02
CA ASP A 63 10.23 -5.58 16.08
C ASP A 63 9.73 -6.91 16.68
N VAL A 64 8.49 -7.31 16.38
CA VAL A 64 7.85 -8.52 16.92
C VAL A 64 7.96 -9.70 15.95
N ARG A 65 7.88 -9.46 14.64
CA ARG A 65 8.09 -10.44 13.55
C ARG A 65 8.56 -9.74 12.28
N GLU A 66 9.27 -10.47 11.41
CA GLU A 66 9.52 -10.01 10.04
C GLU A 66 8.17 -9.75 9.32
N CYS A 67 7.75 -8.50 9.24
CA CYS A 67 6.62 -8.07 8.43
C CYS A 67 7.02 -8.01 6.96
N THR A 68 7.26 -9.17 6.34
CA THR A 68 7.49 -9.27 4.89
C THR A 68 6.15 -9.17 4.17
N GLY A 69 5.77 -7.97 3.70
CA GLY A 69 4.76 -7.84 2.63
C GLY A 69 3.66 -6.77 2.77
N TRP A 70 3.66 -5.93 3.81
CA TRP A 70 2.57 -4.95 4.03
C TRP A 70 2.96 -3.47 3.85
N LEU A 71 4.13 -3.20 3.28
CA LEU A 71 4.51 -1.86 2.86
C LEU A 71 5.09 -1.91 1.46
N LEU A 72 4.26 -1.52 0.48
CA LEU A 72 4.52 -0.36 -0.39
C LEU A 72 3.25 -0.03 -1.18
#